data_AF-A0A524NAQ3-F1
#
_entry.id   AF-A0A524NAQ3-F1
#
_cell.length_a   1.000
_cell.length_b   1.000
_cell.length_c   1.000
_cell.angle_alpha   90.00
_cell.angle_beta   90.00
_cell.angle_gamma   90.00
#
_symmetry.space_group_name_H-M   'P 1'
#
loop_
_entity.id
_entity.type
_entity.pdbx_description
1 polymer ?
#
loop_
_entity_poly.entity_id
_entity_poly.type
_entity_poly.pdbx_seq_one_letter_code
_entity_poly.pdbx_strand_id
1 'polypeptide(L)'
;MTDENRGDQFRTDIAALQVKTSGKASSERAGGIIGVVLMVASIVVGVGSFVNAGNQTNALDQNELIIPGFVCVSAAIIGAAMWLRYTLVRFWRFWMLRSLYEGQTHLDEVVKAIRDRD
;
A
#
# COMPACT_ATOMS: atom_id res chain seq x y z
N MET A 1 25.13 -6.23 -37.82
CA MET A 1 24.79 -6.35 -36.39
C MET A 1 23.31 -6.06 -36.27
N THR A 2 22.52 -7.12 -36.19
CA THR A 2 21.08 -7.17 -36.49
C THR A 2 20.21 -6.70 -35.31
N ASP A 3 19.05 -6.12 -35.62
CA ASP A 3 18.01 -5.63 -34.71
C ASP A 3 17.64 -6.59 -33.56
N GLU A 4 17.81 -7.90 -33.80
CA GLU A 4 17.57 -8.99 -32.85
C GLU A 4 18.34 -8.81 -31.52
N ASN A 5 19.56 -8.24 -31.58
CA ASN A 5 20.37 -7.99 -30.38
C ASN A 5 19.87 -6.79 -29.56
N ARG A 6 19.27 -5.78 -30.21
CA ARG A 6 18.80 -4.58 -29.52
C ARG A 6 17.52 -4.86 -28.75
N GLY A 7 16.62 -5.65 -29.32
CA GLY A 7 15.38 -6.06 -28.66
C GLY A 7 15.63 -6.87 -27.39
N ASP A 8 16.55 -7.83 -27.44
CA ASP A 8 16.91 -8.64 -26.26
C ASP A 8 17.66 -7.86 -25.20
N GLN A 9 18.52 -6.92 -25.61
CA GLN A 9 19.20 -6.02 -24.70
C GLN A 9 18.20 -5.05 -24.03
N PHE A 10 17.21 -4.56 -24.78
CA PHE A 10 16.11 -3.74 -24.22
C PHE A 10 15.24 -4.53 -23.25
N ARG A 11 14.89 -5.79 -23.55
CA ARG A 11 14.12 -6.65 -22.64
C ARG A 11 14.90 -6.97 -21.38
N THR A 12 16.22 -7.16 -21.49
CA THR A 12 17.13 -7.37 -20.36
C THR A 12 17.23 -6.13 -19.49
N ASP A 13 17.37 -4.95 -20.09
CA ASP A 13 17.43 -3.68 -19.37
C ASP A 13 16.11 -3.33 -18.69
N ILE A 14 14.98 -3.56 -19.37
CA ILE A 14 13.65 -3.42 -18.76
C ILE A 14 13.50 -4.41 -17.61
N ALA A 15 13.88 -5.67 -17.77
CA ALA A 15 13.83 -6.67 -16.69
C ALA A 15 14.73 -6.25 -15.52
N ALA A 16 15.94 -5.75 -15.77
CA ALA A 16 16.85 -5.26 -14.74
C ALA A 16 16.30 -4.04 -13.99
N LEU A 17 15.68 -3.09 -14.69
CA LEU A 17 14.98 -1.92 -14.12
C LEU A 17 13.73 -2.33 -13.31
N GLN A 18 12.96 -3.29 -13.81
CA GLN A 18 11.79 -3.84 -13.12
C GLN A 18 12.21 -4.56 -11.85
N VAL A 19 13.27 -5.37 -11.89
CA VAL A 19 13.82 -6.09 -10.73
C VAL A 19 14.30 -5.10 -9.66
N LYS A 20 15.03 -4.04 -10.05
CA LYS A 20 15.51 -3.00 -9.12
C LYS A 20 14.38 -2.21 -8.46
N THR A 21 13.27 -1.99 -9.17
CA THR A 21 12.09 -1.26 -8.67
C THR A 21 11.16 -2.17 -7.85
N SER A 22 11.14 -3.47 -8.16
CA SER A 22 10.21 -4.43 -7.57
C SER A 22 10.37 -4.60 -6.07
N GLY A 23 11.60 -4.54 -5.53
CA GLY A 23 11.84 -4.83 -4.10
C GLY A 23 11.08 -3.90 -3.16
N LYS A 24 11.10 -2.58 -3.43
CA LYS A 24 10.44 -1.57 -2.59
C LYS A 24 8.95 -1.39 -2.93
N ALA A 25 8.59 -1.44 -4.21
CA ALA A 25 7.20 -1.33 -4.65
C ALA A 25 6.36 -2.58 -4.30
N SER A 26 6.99 -3.76 -4.26
CA SER A 26 6.36 -5.02 -3.83
C SER A 26 6.14 -5.03 -2.32
N SER A 27 7.11 -4.54 -1.53
CA SER A 27 6.96 -4.40 -0.07
C SER A 27 5.81 -3.47 0.32
N GLU A 28 5.63 -2.35 -0.39
CA GLU A 28 4.48 -1.44 -0.18
C GLU A 28 3.14 -2.11 -0.52
N ARG A 29 3.08 -2.88 -1.62
CA ARG A 29 1.88 -3.68 -1.97
C ARG A 29 1.60 -4.76 -0.93
N ALA A 30 2.61 -5.49 -0.51
CA ALA A 30 2.51 -6.53 0.50
C ALA A 30 2.01 -5.95 1.83
N GLY A 31 2.53 -4.80 2.27
CA GLY A 31 2.07 -4.09 3.46
C GLY A 31 0.59 -3.70 3.38
N GLY A 32 0.13 -3.19 2.22
CA GLY A 32 -1.27 -2.88 1.99
C GLY A 32 -2.19 -4.11 2.06
N ILE A 33 -1.78 -5.23 1.45
CA ILE A 33 -2.53 -6.50 1.48
C ILE A 33 -2.61 -7.04 2.92
N ILE A 34 -1.49 -7.04 3.65
CA ILE A 34 -1.45 -7.46 5.06
C ILE A 34 -2.41 -6.59 5.90
N GLY A 35 -2.46 -5.28 5.65
CA GLY A 35 -3.41 -4.38 6.32
C GLY A 35 -4.88 -4.76 6.06
N VAL A 36 -5.27 -5.02 4.81
CA VAL A 36 -6.63 -5.47 4.47
C VAL A 36 -6.94 -6.81 5.12
N VAL A 37 -6.02 -7.78 5.02
CA VAL A 37 -6.18 -9.12 5.60
C VAL A 37 -6.39 -9.03 7.11
N LEU A 38 -5.60 -8.21 7.81
CA LEU A 38 -5.73 -8.01 9.25
C LEU A 38 -7.06 -7.34 9.63
N MET A 39 -7.56 -6.43 8.80
CA MET A 39 -8.86 -5.78 8.98
C MET A 39 -10.02 -6.78 8.84
N VAL A 40 -10.01 -7.59 7.77
CA VAL A 40 -11.02 -8.63 7.53
C VAL A 40 -10.97 -9.71 8.61
N ALA A 41 -9.77 -10.16 8.98
CA ALA A 41 -9.59 -11.15 10.05
C ALA A 41 -10.16 -10.66 11.38
N SER A 42 -9.95 -9.38 11.72
CA SER A 42 -10.49 -8.80 12.96
C SER A 42 -12.01 -8.76 12.98
N ILE A 43 -12.65 -8.44 11.84
CA ILE A 43 -14.12 -8.44 11.71
C ILE A 43 -14.67 -9.87 11.89
N VAL A 44 -14.05 -10.86 11.26
CA VAL A 44 -14.49 -12.27 11.35
C VAL A 44 -14.42 -12.78 12.81
N VAL A 45 -13.32 -12.49 13.51
CA VAL A 45 -13.17 -12.86 14.92
C VAL A 45 -14.20 -12.13 15.80
N GLY A 46 -14.43 -10.84 15.57
CA GLY A 46 -15.42 -10.05 16.32
C GLY A 46 -16.85 -10.58 16.16
N VAL A 47 -17.25 -10.93 14.93
CA VAL A 47 -18.57 -11.55 14.67
C VAL A 47 -18.67 -12.91 15.33
N GLY A 48 -17.61 -13.72 15.28
CA GLY A 48 -17.56 -15.02 15.96
C GLY A 48 -17.76 -14.90 17.48
N SER A 49 -17.09 -13.94 18.12
CA SER A 49 -17.27 -13.66 19.55
C SER A 49 -18.68 -13.15 19.88
N PHE A 50 -19.30 -12.32 19.04
CA PHE A 50 -20.67 -11.85 19.23
C PHE A 50 -21.70 -12.98 19.20
N VAL A 51 -21.57 -13.90 18.25
CA VAL A 51 -22.43 -15.09 18.17
C VAL A 51 -22.25 -15.98 19.41
N ASN A 52 -21.02 -16.08 19.93
CA ASN A 52 -20.75 -16.84 21.14
C ASN A 52 -21.40 -16.19 22.38
N ALA A 53 -21.38 -14.86 22.47
CA ALA A 53 -22.04 -14.10 23.55
C ALA A 53 -23.54 -14.32 23.60
N GLY A 54 -24.21 -14.38 22.43
CA GLY A 54 -25.65 -14.58 22.35
C GLY A 54 -26.12 -15.94 22.87
N ASN A 55 -25.23 -16.92 23.00
CA ASN A 55 -25.55 -18.26 23.52
C ASN A 55 -25.34 -18.40 25.04
N GLN A 56 -24.81 -17.36 25.72
CA GLN A 56 -24.52 -17.43 27.15
C GLN A 56 -25.70 -16.95 28.00
N THR A 57 -26.15 -17.78 28.93
CA THR A 57 -27.32 -17.54 29.79
C THR A 57 -27.01 -16.88 31.14
N ASN A 58 -25.73 -16.88 31.57
CA ASN A 58 -25.30 -16.28 32.83
C ASN A 58 -24.70 -14.88 32.61
N ALA A 59 -25.05 -13.94 33.48
CA ALA A 59 -24.55 -12.56 33.44
C ALA A 59 -23.04 -12.44 33.71
N LEU A 60 -22.46 -13.38 34.45
CA LEU A 60 -21.01 -13.41 34.73
C LEU A 60 -20.22 -13.72 33.47
N ASP A 61 -20.66 -14.72 32.72
CA ASP A 61 -19.97 -15.15 31.50
C ASP A 61 -20.15 -14.12 30.36
N GLN A 62 -21.29 -13.39 30.33
CA GLN A 62 -21.47 -12.26 29.41
C GLN A 62 -20.50 -11.10 29.69
N ASN A 63 -20.22 -10.79 30.96
CA ASN A 63 -19.26 -9.74 31.31
C ASN A 63 -17.82 -10.11 30.91
N GLU A 64 -17.47 -11.39 30.96
CA GLU A 64 -16.14 -11.84 30.50
C GLU A 64 -15.94 -11.61 28.99
N LEU A 65 -17.02 -11.61 28.20
CA LEU A 65 -16.96 -11.36 26.76
C LEU A 65 -16.77 -9.90 26.35
N ILE A 66 -16.83 -8.95 27.30
CA ILE A 66 -16.48 -7.55 27.02
C ILE A 66 -15.00 -7.40 26.65
N ILE A 67 -14.11 -8.15 27.32
CA ILE A 67 -12.66 -8.09 27.10
C ILE A 67 -12.29 -8.48 25.65
N PRO A 68 -12.69 -9.65 25.12
CA PRO A 68 -12.41 -10.00 23.73
C PRO A 68 -13.10 -9.04 22.74
N GLY A 69 -14.23 -8.44 23.09
CA GLY A 69 -14.87 -7.39 22.30
C GLY A 69 -13.95 -6.17 22.11
N PHE A 70 -13.37 -5.65 23.18
CA PHE A 70 -12.41 -4.54 23.11
C PHE A 70 -11.13 -4.90 22.35
N VAL A 71 -10.64 -6.12 22.50
CA VAL A 71 -9.47 -6.62 21.74
C VAL A 71 -9.77 -6.66 20.25
N CYS A 72 -10.96 -7.11 19.84
CA CYS A 72 -11.36 -7.12 18.43
C CYS A 72 -11.47 -5.71 17.85
N VAL A 73 -12.08 -4.77 18.59
CA VAL A 73 -12.20 -3.37 18.16
C VAL A 73 -10.83 -2.71 18.01
N SER A 74 -9.95 -2.88 18.99
CA SER A 74 -8.60 -2.32 18.93
C SER A 74 -7.77 -2.93 17.80
N ALA A 75 -7.86 -4.24 17.57
CA ALA A 75 -7.24 -4.90 16.41
C ALA A 75 -7.77 -4.35 15.07
N ALA A 76 -9.08 -4.10 14.96
CA ALA A 76 -9.68 -3.51 13.77
C ALA A 76 -9.18 -2.09 13.52
N ILE A 77 -9.04 -1.25 14.57
CA ILE A 77 -8.48 0.10 14.46
C ILE A 77 -7.02 0.06 13.98
N ILE A 78 -6.22 -0.85 14.53
CA ILE A 78 -4.82 -1.02 14.11
C ILE A 78 -4.76 -1.45 12.63
N GLY A 79 -5.59 -2.40 12.21
CA GLY A 79 -5.71 -2.80 10.80
C GLY A 79 -6.09 -1.65 9.88
N ALA A 80 -7.08 -0.84 10.28
CA ALA A 80 -7.52 0.35 9.56
C ALA A 80 -6.38 1.38 9.42
N ALA A 81 -5.67 1.67 10.50
CA ALA A 81 -4.56 2.61 10.50
C ALA A 81 -3.41 2.14 9.60
N MET A 82 -3.11 0.85 9.61
CA MET A 82 -2.08 0.26 8.75
C MET A 82 -2.47 0.36 7.28
N TRP A 83 -3.71 0.01 6.94
CA TRP A 83 -4.23 0.14 5.58
C TRP A 83 -4.20 1.61 5.10
N LEU A 84 -4.69 2.53 5.93
CA LEU A 84 -4.70 3.96 5.63
C LEU A 84 -3.28 4.47 5.37
N ARG A 85 -2.31 4.10 6.20
CA ARG A 85 -0.90 4.48 6.00
C ARG A 85 -0.36 4.02 4.64
N TYR A 86 -0.62 2.76 4.26
CA TYR A 86 -0.12 2.23 2.98
C TYR A 86 -0.81 2.84 1.76
N THR A 87 -2.12 3.10 1.83
CA THR A 87 -2.84 3.79 0.74
C THR A 87 -2.33 5.21 0.55
N LEU A 88 -2.07 5.94 1.65
CA LEU A 88 -1.58 7.31 1.62
C LEU A 88 -0.19 7.43 1.00
N VAL A 89 0.74 6.54 1.37
CA VAL A 89 2.10 6.50 0.78
C VAL A 89 2.02 6.28 -0.73
N ARG A 90 1.14 5.38 -1.19
CA ARG A 90 0.94 5.11 -2.62
C ARG A 90 0.41 6.33 -3.36
N PHE A 91 -0.56 7.04 -2.76
CA PHE A 91 -1.10 8.27 -3.31
C PHE A 91 -0.02 9.36 -3.41
N TRP A 92 0.71 9.59 -2.32
CA TRP A 92 1.79 10.59 -2.26
C TRP A 92 2.87 10.32 -3.29
N ARG A 93 3.23 9.05 -3.49
CA ARG A 93 4.25 8.65 -4.44
C ARG A 93 3.82 8.93 -5.87
N PHE A 94 2.58 8.58 -6.23
CA PHE A 94 2.01 8.96 -7.53
C PHE A 94 2.04 10.47 -7.73
N TRP A 95 1.66 11.22 -6.70
CA TRP A 95 1.62 12.67 -6.73
C TRP A 95 3.00 13.30 -6.89
N MET A 96 4.02 12.78 -6.19
CA MET A 96 5.41 13.23 -6.35
C MET A 96 5.96 12.93 -7.74
N LEU A 97 5.69 11.75 -8.32
CA LEU A 97 6.11 11.45 -9.69
C LEU A 97 5.49 12.44 -10.68
N ARG A 98 4.20 12.74 -10.51
CA ARG A 98 3.50 13.73 -11.34
C ARG A 98 4.13 15.12 -11.22
N SER A 99 4.32 15.59 -9.99
CA SER A 99 4.87 16.93 -9.72
C SER A 99 6.30 17.10 -10.24
N LEU A 100 7.14 16.06 -10.14
CA LEU A 100 8.49 16.06 -10.73
C LEU A 100 8.46 16.13 -12.27
N TYR A 101 7.53 15.41 -12.90
CA TYR A 101 7.41 15.41 -14.36
C TYR A 101 6.96 16.77 -14.89
N GLU A 102 5.98 17.39 -14.24
CA GLU A 102 5.53 18.75 -14.54
C GLU A 102 6.68 19.76 -14.34
N GLY A 103 7.47 19.61 -13.28
CA GLY A 103 8.65 20.47 -13.03
C GLY A 103 9.75 20.37 -14.09
N GLN A 104 10.05 19.16 -14.60
CA GLN A 104 11.07 18.97 -15.64
C GLN A 104 10.72 19.68 -16.95
N THR A 105 9.45 19.67 -17.35
CA THR A 105 9.02 20.38 -18.58
C THR A 105 9.29 21.88 -18.51
N HIS A 106 9.07 22.48 -17.35
CA HIS A 106 9.34 23.91 -17.12
C HIS A 106 10.84 24.21 -17.13
N LEU A 107 11.67 23.32 -16.57
CA LEU A 107 13.12 23.45 -16.60
C LEU A 107 13.68 23.33 -18.03
N ASP A 108 13.16 22.40 -18.84
CA ASP A 108 13.57 22.23 -20.24
C ASP A 108 13.23 23.48 -21.07
N GLU A 109 12.07 24.09 -20.86
CA GLU A 109 11.70 25.35 -21.51
C GLU A 109 12.65 26.50 -21.15
N VAL A 110 12.99 26.64 -19.87
CA VAL A 110 13.93 27.67 -19.40
C VAL A 110 15.34 27.44 -19.96
N VAL A 111 15.84 26.20 -19.94
CA VAL A 111 17.15 25.85 -20.49
C VAL A 111 17.19 26.12 -22.00
N LYS A 112 16.12 25.79 -22.72
CA LYS A 112 16.00 26.07 -24.15
C LYS A 112 16.01 27.58 -24.42
N ALA A 113 15.29 28.37 -23.63
CA ALA A 113 15.24 29.83 -23.78
C ALA A 113 16.58 30.51 -23.50
N ILE A 114 17.38 29.98 -22.56
CA ILE A 114 18.75 30.45 -22.30
C ILE A 114 19.66 30.11 -23.47
N ARG A 115 19.58 28.87 -23.98
CA ARG A 115 20.42 28.42 -25.09
C ARG A 115 20.10 29.07 -26.44
N ASP A 116 18.88 29.57 -26.64
CA ASP A 116 18.50 30.35 -27.83
C ASP A 116 18.97 31.82 -27.75
N ARG A 117 19.40 32.27 -26.55
CA ARG A 117 19.89 33.64 -26.32
C ARG A 117 21.40 33.79 -26.47
N ASP A 118 22.16 32.70 -26.33
CA ASP A 118 23.61 32.61 -26.58
C ASP A 118 23.90 32.17 -28.02
#